data_AF-A0A6N8YNJ6-F1
#
_entry.id   AF-A0A6N8YNJ6-F1
#
_cell.length_a   1.000
_cell.length_b   1.000
_cell.length_c   1.000
_cell.angle_alpha   90.00
_cell.angle_beta   90.00
_cell.angle_gamma   90.00
#
_symmetry.space_group_name_H-M   'P 1'
#
loop_
_entity.id
_entity.type
_entity.pdbx_description
1 polymer ?
#
loop_
_entity_poly.entity_id
_entity_poly.type
_entity_poly.pdbx_seq_one_letter_code
_entity_poly.pdbx_strand_id
1 'polypeptide(L)' 'QIHRYVGGNRLVIGTDYGHADSATEIYALKTFENDERMPVESRERILWDNPRELYAIQN' A
#
# COMPACT_ATOMS: atom_id res chain seq x y z
N GLN A 1 8.97 13.22 1.70
CA GLN A 1 7.93 12.21 1.97
C GLN A 1 8.55 11.07 2.79
N ILE A 2 7.81 10.51 3.75
CA ILE A 2 8.31 9.55 4.74
C ILE A 2 8.94 8.29 4.13
N HIS A 3 8.47 7.85 2.96
CA HIS A 3 8.98 6.68 2.24
C HIS A 3 10.50 6.70 1.99
N ARG A 4 11.11 7.90 1.88
CA ARG A 4 12.56 8.07 1.65
C ARG A 4 13.43 7.68 2.84
N TYR A 5 12.87 7.64 4.04
CA TYR A 5 13.62 7.42 5.28
C TYR A 5 13.34 6.04 5.90
N VAL A 6 12.13 5.51 5.71
CA VAL A 6 11.71 4.24 6.32
C VAL A 6 12.14 3.02 5.52
N GLY A 7 12.43 3.18 4.21
CA GLY A 7 12.69 2.09 3.29
C GLY A 7 11.40 1.39 2.84
N GLY A 8 11.41 0.79 1.65
CA GLY A 8 10.22 0.19 1.03
C GLY A 8 9.61 -1.00 1.79
N ASN A 9 10.27 -1.48 2.84
CA ASN A 9 9.96 -2.71 3.58
C ASN A 9 9.05 -2.50 4.78
N ARG A 10 8.88 -1.25 5.17
CA ARG A 10 8.36 -0.89 6.50
C ARG A 10 7.02 -0.17 6.41
N LEU A 11 6.37 -0.26 5.26
CA LEU A 11 5.12 0.42 4.97
C LEU A 11 4.09 -0.60 4.50
N VAL A 12 2.89 -0.48 5.04
CA VAL A 12 1.69 -1.18 4.62
C VAL A 12 0.59 -0.14 4.41
N ILE A 13 -0.36 -0.44 3.54
CA ILE A 13 -1.52 0.43 3.30
C ILE A 13 -2.80 -0.26 3.80
N GLY A 14 -3.73 0.53 4.33
CA GLY A 14 -5.07 0.09 4.70
C GLY A 14 -6.08 1.18 4.34
N THR A 15 -7.25 0.79 3.89
CA THR A 15 -8.33 1.72 3.50
C THR A 15 -9.10 2.27 4.69
N ASP A 16 -8.88 1.70 5.88
CA ASP A 16 -9.73 1.92 7.06
C ASP A 16 -11.21 1.60 6.77
N TYR A 17 -11.43 0.45 6.11
CA TYR A 17 -12.73 0.00 5.59
C TYR A 17 -13.87 0.25 6.57
N GLY A 18 -14.94 0.86 6.07
CA GLY A 18 -16.14 1.18 6.85
C GLY A 18 -16.23 2.62 7.36
N HIS A 19 -15.19 3.43 7.12
CA HIS A 19 -15.19 4.87 7.40
C HIS A 19 -15.52 5.73 6.17
N ALA A 20 -15.35 5.19 4.96
CA ALA A 20 -15.69 5.83 3.69
C ALA A 20 -16.56 4.89 2.82
N ASP A 21 -17.05 5.39 1.68
CA ASP A 21 -17.71 4.54 0.70
C ASP A 21 -16.69 3.67 -0.05
N SER A 22 -17.10 2.45 -0.41
CA SER A 22 -16.20 1.48 -1.06
C SER A 22 -15.59 1.99 -2.37
N ALA A 23 -16.25 2.90 -3.09
CA ALA A 23 -15.70 3.43 -4.34
C ALA A 23 -14.56 4.41 -4.08
N THR A 24 -14.67 5.25 -3.05
CA THR A 24 -13.57 6.12 -2.58
C THR A 24 -12.36 5.31 -2.16
N GLU A 25 -12.56 4.20 -1.45
CA GLU A 25 -11.48 3.33 -1.00
C GLU A 25 -10.76 2.64 -2.16
N ILE A 26 -11.51 2.08 -3.12
CA ILE A 26 -10.96 1.48 -4.34
C ILE A 26 -10.20 2.54 -5.15
N TYR A 27 -10.74 3.75 -5.25
CA TYR A 27 -10.08 4.84 -5.96
C TYR A 27 -8.75 5.19 -5.30
N ALA A 28 -8.70 5.30 -3.97
CA ALA A 28 -7.46 5.58 -3.24
C ALA A 28 -6.38 4.51 -3.49
N LEU A 29 -6.73 3.23 -3.49
CA LEU A 29 -5.80 2.14 -3.81
C LEU A 29 -5.28 2.23 -5.25
N LYS A 30 -6.15 2.49 -6.22
CA LYS A 30 -5.74 2.67 -7.64
C LYS A 30 -4.88 3.92 -7.84
N THR A 31 -5.18 5.02 -7.14
CA THR A 31 -4.37 6.22 -7.18
C THR A 31 -2.98 5.95 -6.61
N PHE A 32 -2.88 5.20 -5.51
CA PHE A 32 -1.59 4.81 -4.94
C PHE A 32 -0.81 3.89 -5.89
N GLU A 33 -1.45 2.87 -6.46
CA GLU A 33 -0.85 1.93 -7.42
C GLU A 33 -0.23 2.65 -8.62
N ASN A 34 -0.83 3.76 -9.06
CA ASN A 34 -0.39 4.53 -10.23
C ASN A 34 0.45 5.77 -9.89
N ASP A 35 0.81 6.00 -8.61
CA ASP A 35 1.57 7.20 -8.22
C ASP A 35 3.04 7.12 -8.66
N GLU A 36 3.40 7.82 -9.74
CA GLU A 36 4.75 7.84 -10.30
C GLU A 36 5.79 8.53 -9.41
N ARG A 37 5.36 9.19 -8.31
CA ARG A 37 6.28 9.75 -7.31
C ARG A 37 6.97 8.67 -6.48
N MET A 38 6.51 7.42 -6.56
CA MET A 38 7.07 6.25 -5.88
C MET A 38 7.52 5.18 -6.89
N PRO A 39 8.70 4.55 -6.69
CA PRO A 39 9.13 3.44 -7.53
C PRO A 39 8.13 2.29 -7.54
N VAL A 40 7.97 1.63 -8.69
CA VAL A 40 7.07 0.48 -8.88
C VAL A 40 7.28 -0.58 -7.80
N GLU A 41 8.53 -1.00 -7.57
CA GLU A 41 8.91 -1.98 -6.54
C GLU A 41 8.42 -1.57 -5.14
N SER A 42 8.51 -0.27 -4.79
CA SER A 42 8.03 0.20 -3.49
C SER A 42 6.51 0.10 -3.38
N ARG A 43 5.77 0.35 -4.47
CA ARG A 43 4.31 0.23 -4.49
C ARG A 43 3.86 -1.22 -4.38
N GLU A 44 4.49 -2.13 -5.12
CA GLU A 44 4.22 -3.58 -5.07
C GLU A 44 4.41 -4.12 -3.65
N ARG A 45 5.52 -3.73 -3.00
CA ARG A 45 5.79 -4.16 -1.63
C ARG A 45 4.79 -3.62 -0.61
N ILE A 46 4.34 -2.37 -0.77
CA ILE A 46 3.35 -1.77 0.15
C ILE A 46 1.96 -2.38 -0.05
N LEU A 47 1.59 -2.67 -1.30
CA LEU A 47 0.30 -3.27 -1.66
C LEU A 47 0.21 -4.75 -1.29
N TRP A 48 1.32 -5.49 -1.34
CA TRP A 48 1.28 -6.95 -1.21
C TRP A 48 2.39 -7.56 -0.35
N ASP A 49 3.68 -7.38 -0.70
CA ASP A 49 4.73 -8.18 -0.07
C ASP A 49 4.89 -7.91 1.43
N ASN A 50 4.87 -6.63 1.84
CA ASN A 50 5.00 -6.28 3.26
C ASN A 50 3.79 -6.74 4.08
N PRO A 51 2.52 -6.50 3.68
CA PRO A 51 1.38 -7.07 4.39
C PRO A 51 1.43 -8.60 4.45
N ARG A 52 1.82 -9.27 3.36
CA ARG A 52 1.93 -10.72 3.30
C ARG A 52 2.96 -11.26 4.30
N GLU A 53 4.15 -10.67 4.34
CA GLU A 53 5.20 -11.00 5.32
C GLU A 53 4.74 -10.71 6.75
N LEU A 54 4.15 -9.53 6.98
CA LEU A 54 3.73 -9.06 8.30
C LEU A 54 2.62 -9.93 8.91
N TYR A 55 1.63 -10.31 8.11
CA TYR A 55 0.46 -11.07 8.57
C TYR A 55 0.57 -12.57 8.30
N ALA A 56 1.72 -13.05 7.81
CA ALA A 56 1.97 -14.44 7.45
C ALA A 56 0.88 -15.02 6.51
N ILE A 57 0.44 -14.22 5.52
CA ILE A 57 -0.56 -14.65 4.55
C ILE A 57 0.07 -15.70 3.63
N GLN A 58 -0.50 -16.90 3.63
CA GLN A 58 -0.08 -18.01 2.76
C GLN A 58 -0.79 -17.89 1.40
N ASN A 59 -0.08 -18.27 0.34
CA ASN A 59 -0.66 -18.41 -0.99
C ASN A 59 -1.38 -19.75 -1.13
#